data_AF-A0A5I1G254-F1
#
_entry.id   AF-A0A5I1G254-F1
#
_cell.length_a   1.000
_cell.length_b   1.000
_cell.length_c   1.000
_cell.angle_alpha   90.00
_cell.angle_beta   90.00
_cell.angle_gamma   90.00
#
_symmetry.space_group_name_H-M   'P 1'
#
loop_
_entity.id
_entity.type
_entity.pdbx_description
1 polymer ?
#
loop_
_entity_poly.entity_id
_entity_poly.type
_entity_poly.pdbx_seq_one_letter_code
_entity_poly.pdbx_strand_id
1 'polypeptide(L)'
;MGEKGFNKSACLHMLGQQISRVFSGKHLYPGVFISKDAASEFEKTISTHYKTLSSHIDLQQYTNDVNCGAAVGIVARQQENLILDEITLSAFKKVYITGHGAAGTNVLASGDSVFSAKQLVDILVANKVLEVIKDIRISSCYSADKREPNSFKKEDIDKANRNAGFFERMVFGERDTFIERVANEIWSRGYIDVKVSGYHGAGVFYAGEIPFTHLRSTTIPPTITVKRKSVRVTLESPID
;
A
#
# COMPACT_ATOMS: atom_id res chain seq x y z
N MET A 1 -9.33 -3.75 -2.79
CA MET A 1 -8.44 -4.13 -3.92
C MET A 1 -9.21 -3.89 -5.22
N GLY A 2 -8.53 -3.77 -6.37
CA GLY A 2 -9.15 -3.48 -7.68
C GLY A 2 -10.16 -4.53 -8.18
N GLU A 3 -10.71 -4.33 -9.37
CA GLU A 3 -11.88 -5.08 -9.86
C GLU A 3 -11.52 -6.41 -10.52
N LYS A 4 -10.34 -6.47 -11.17
CA LYS A 4 -9.87 -7.62 -11.94
C LYS A 4 -8.38 -7.49 -12.29
N GLY A 5 -7.79 -8.51 -12.91
CA GLY A 5 -6.43 -8.46 -13.45
C GLY A 5 -5.37 -8.86 -12.44
N PHE A 6 -5.72 -9.74 -11.50
CA PHE A 6 -4.82 -10.23 -10.46
C PHE A 6 -3.91 -11.33 -11.01
N ASN A 7 -2.97 -10.91 -11.85
CA ASN A 7 -1.91 -11.79 -12.35
C ASN A 7 -0.90 -12.18 -11.24
N LYS A 8 0.02 -13.10 -11.59
CA LYS A 8 1.07 -13.61 -10.69
C LYS A 8 1.83 -12.48 -9.98
N SER A 9 2.30 -11.47 -10.72
CA SER A 9 3.11 -10.38 -10.16
C SER A 9 2.28 -9.50 -9.20
N ALA A 10 1.07 -9.10 -9.61
CA ALA A 10 0.16 -8.31 -8.77
C ALA A 10 -0.11 -9.03 -7.43
N CYS A 11 -0.40 -10.33 -7.49
CA CYS A 11 -0.62 -11.14 -6.30
C CYS A 11 0.63 -11.21 -5.41
N LEU A 12 1.84 -11.37 -5.99
CA LEU A 12 3.07 -11.38 -5.22
C LEU A 12 3.28 -10.07 -4.45
N HIS A 13 3.01 -8.92 -5.08
CA HIS A 13 3.14 -7.63 -4.40
C HIS A 13 2.19 -7.52 -3.20
N MET A 14 0.98 -8.07 -3.29
CA MET A 14 -0.01 -8.08 -2.22
C MET A 14 0.39 -9.03 -1.09
N LEU A 15 0.75 -10.28 -1.42
CA LEU A 15 1.25 -11.26 -0.44
C LEU A 15 2.54 -10.78 0.24
N GLY A 16 3.42 -10.15 -0.54
CA GLY A 16 4.71 -9.62 -0.10
C GLY A 16 4.57 -8.62 1.06
N GLN A 17 3.52 -7.79 1.07
CA GLN A 17 3.28 -6.85 2.17
C GLN A 17 3.11 -7.55 3.52
N GLN A 18 2.74 -8.83 3.54
CA GLN A 18 2.45 -9.58 4.75
C GLN A 18 3.65 -10.39 5.26
N ILE A 19 4.72 -10.56 4.45
CA ILE A 19 5.88 -11.41 4.80
C ILE A 19 6.46 -11.03 6.16
N SER A 20 6.58 -9.73 6.44
CA SER A 20 7.11 -9.27 7.73
C SER A 20 6.30 -9.69 8.94
N ARG A 21 5.01 -9.97 8.75
CA ARG A 21 4.11 -10.45 9.80
C ARG A 21 4.37 -11.92 10.11
N VAL A 22 4.65 -12.73 9.09
CA VAL A 22 5.06 -14.14 9.27
C VAL A 22 6.31 -14.21 10.15
N PHE A 23 7.38 -13.50 9.78
CA PHE A 23 8.62 -13.49 10.56
C PHE A 23 8.48 -12.84 11.95
N SER A 24 7.49 -11.98 12.15
CA SER A 24 7.20 -11.36 13.45
C SER A 24 6.18 -12.13 14.29
N GLY A 25 5.70 -13.29 13.84
CA GLY A 25 4.66 -14.06 14.54
C GLY A 25 3.32 -13.31 14.70
N LYS A 26 2.98 -12.40 13.77
CA LYS A 26 1.74 -11.61 13.80
C LYS A 26 0.71 -12.18 12.83
N HIS A 27 -0.57 -12.20 13.24
CA HIS A 27 -1.70 -12.55 12.36
C HIS A 27 -1.67 -11.76 11.06
N LEU A 28 -1.94 -12.37 9.91
CA LEU A 28 -2.00 -11.64 8.64
C LEU A 28 -3.15 -10.62 8.65
N TYR A 29 -3.05 -9.57 7.84
CA TYR A 29 -4.23 -8.73 7.61
C TYR A 29 -5.18 -9.40 6.61
N PRO A 30 -6.50 -9.37 6.83
CA PRO A 30 -7.43 -9.79 5.79
C PRO A 30 -7.30 -8.86 4.58
N GLY A 31 -7.39 -9.43 3.38
CA GLY A 31 -7.48 -8.71 2.12
C GLY A 31 -8.93 -8.35 1.87
N VAL A 32 -9.23 -7.09 1.61
CA VAL A 32 -10.59 -6.63 1.31
C VAL A 32 -10.71 -6.28 -0.17
N PHE A 33 -11.65 -6.93 -0.85
CA PHE A 33 -11.93 -6.80 -2.28
C PHE A 33 -13.24 -6.07 -2.50
N ILE A 34 -13.31 -5.30 -3.59
CA ILE A 34 -14.53 -4.55 -3.95
C ILE A 34 -15.60 -5.44 -4.59
N SER A 35 -15.26 -6.65 -5.03
CA SER A 35 -16.20 -7.61 -5.60
C SER A 35 -15.77 -9.05 -5.31
N LYS A 36 -16.75 -9.97 -5.36
CA LYS A 36 -16.53 -11.42 -5.26
C LYS A 36 -15.68 -11.96 -6.40
N ASP A 37 -15.85 -11.40 -7.60
CA ASP A 37 -15.08 -11.81 -8.77
C ASP A 37 -13.59 -11.50 -8.60
N ALA A 38 -13.27 -10.30 -8.11
CA ALA A 38 -11.89 -9.90 -7.80
C ALA A 38 -11.25 -10.82 -6.75
N ALA A 39 -11.99 -11.13 -5.67
CA ALA A 39 -11.51 -12.04 -4.63
C ALA A 39 -11.29 -13.46 -5.17
N SER A 40 -12.20 -13.96 -6.01
CA SER A 40 -12.12 -15.30 -6.62
C SER A 40 -10.96 -15.40 -7.62
N GLU A 41 -10.73 -14.36 -8.41
CA GLU A 41 -9.59 -14.28 -9.33
C GLU A 41 -8.27 -14.31 -8.57
N PHE A 42 -8.14 -13.47 -7.53
CA PHE A 42 -6.97 -13.45 -6.67
C PHE A 42 -6.73 -14.82 -6.01
N GLU A 43 -7.77 -15.42 -5.45
CA GLU A 43 -7.72 -16.72 -4.77
C GLU A 43 -7.27 -17.84 -5.72
N LYS A 44 -7.78 -17.84 -6.96
CA LYS A 44 -7.36 -18.77 -8.02
C LYS A 44 -5.87 -18.57 -8.34
N THR A 45 -5.43 -17.33 -8.57
CA THR A 45 -4.03 -17.03 -8.90
C THR A 45 -3.09 -17.46 -7.78
N ILE A 46 -3.40 -17.15 -6.51
CA ILE A 46 -2.52 -17.55 -5.40
C ILE A 46 -2.53 -19.07 -5.18
N SER A 47 -3.64 -19.74 -5.45
CA SER A 47 -3.72 -21.21 -5.37
C SER A 47 -2.84 -21.87 -6.43
N THR A 48 -2.86 -21.35 -7.67
CA THR A 48 -2.04 -21.87 -8.77
C THR A 48 -0.54 -21.61 -8.56
N HIS A 49 -0.14 -20.45 -8.05
CA HIS A 49 1.27 -20.03 -8.08
C HIS A 49 1.99 -20.02 -6.73
N TYR A 50 1.27 -19.91 -5.61
CA TYR A 50 1.90 -19.61 -4.32
C TYR A 50 1.55 -20.60 -3.22
N LYS A 51 0.34 -21.19 -3.19
CA LYS A 51 -0.03 -22.17 -2.16
C LYS A 51 0.76 -23.47 -2.21
N THR A 52 1.39 -23.77 -3.35
CA THR A 52 2.26 -24.95 -3.55
C THR A 52 3.69 -24.72 -3.08
N LEU A 53 4.08 -23.49 -2.75
CA LEU A 53 5.41 -23.19 -2.20
C LEU A 53 5.58 -23.81 -0.81
N SER A 54 6.82 -24.03 -0.38
CA SER A 54 7.14 -24.51 0.97
C SER A 54 6.44 -23.69 2.05
N SER A 55 6.08 -24.32 3.17
CA SER A 55 5.62 -23.64 4.42
C SER A 55 6.67 -23.69 5.52
N HIS A 56 7.82 -24.31 5.25
CA HIS A 56 8.82 -24.53 6.26
C HIS A 56 9.84 -23.39 6.27
N ILE A 57 9.90 -22.68 7.40
CA ILE A 57 10.90 -21.65 7.67
C ILE A 57 11.91 -22.24 8.67
N ASP A 58 13.17 -22.20 8.31
CA ASP A 58 14.29 -22.52 9.20
C ASP A 58 15.43 -21.53 8.89
N LEU A 59 15.63 -20.59 9.81
CA LEU A 59 16.64 -19.52 9.68
C LEU A 59 18.08 -20.02 9.88
N GLN A 60 18.26 -21.24 10.42
CA GLN A 60 19.58 -21.85 10.60
C GLN A 60 19.96 -22.74 9.41
N GLN A 61 18.97 -23.39 8.80
CA GLN A 61 19.20 -24.34 7.71
C GLN A 61 19.11 -23.71 6.31
N TYR A 62 18.28 -22.69 6.11
CA TYR A 62 17.99 -22.13 4.79
C TYR A 62 18.43 -20.69 4.61
N THR A 63 18.69 -20.31 3.36
CA THR A 63 19.01 -18.93 2.99
C THR A 63 17.82 -18.00 3.20
N ASN A 64 18.09 -16.69 3.28
CA ASN A 64 17.04 -15.67 3.39
C ASN A 64 16.05 -15.72 2.22
N ASP A 65 16.51 -16.01 1.01
CA ASP A 65 15.67 -16.16 -0.19
C ASP A 65 14.67 -17.31 -0.04
N VAL A 66 15.15 -18.47 0.39
CA VAL A 66 14.33 -19.68 0.58
C VAL A 66 13.31 -19.44 1.69
N ASN A 67 13.74 -18.87 2.81
CA ASN A 67 12.85 -18.53 3.92
C ASN A 67 11.79 -17.51 3.53
N CYS A 68 12.14 -16.48 2.74
CA CYS A 68 11.17 -15.51 2.24
C CYS A 68 10.20 -16.13 1.22
N GLY A 69 10.67 -17.05 0.38
CA GLY A 69 9.80 -17.84 -0.51
C GLY A 69 8.81 -18.70 0.27
N ALA A 70 9.26 -19.36 1.35
CA ALA A 70 8.38 -20.12 2.24
C ALA A 70 7.37 -19.21 2.96
N ALA A 71 7.78 -18.02 3.38
CA ALA A 71 6.89 -17.02 3.95
C ALA A 71 5.78 -16.59 2.97
N VAL A 72 6.09 -16.41 1.67
CA VAL A 72 5.06 -16.16 0.64
C VAL A 72 4.06 -17.32 0.58
N GLY A 73 4.52 -18.57 0.62
CA GLY A 73 3.63 -19.74 0.65
C GLY A 73 2.74 -19.79 1.90
N ILE A 74 3.29 -19.45 3.07
CA ILE A 74 2.51 -19.33 4.31
C ILE A 74 1.44 -18.25 4.17
N VAL A 75 1.80 -17.06 3.69
CA VAL A 75 0.84 -15.97 3.46
C VAL A 75 -0.26 -16.43 2.51
N ALA A 76 0.09 -17.03 1.37
CA ALA A 76 -0.89 -17.48 0.39
C ALA A 76 -1.90 -18.49 0.95
N ARG A 77 -1.46 -19.42 1.82
CA ARG A 77 -2.34 -20.41 2.45
C ARG A 77 -3.23 -19.84 3.54
N GLN A 78 -2.75 -18.82 4.26
CA GLN A 78 -3.43 -18.23 5.42
C GLN A 78 -4.15 -16.92 5.08
N GLN A 79 -4.08 -16.45 3.83
CA GLN A 79 -4.69 -15.19 3.41
C GLN A 79 -6.21 -15.31 3.48
N GLU A 80 -6.81 -14.53 4.38
CA GLU A 80 -8.26 -14.33 4.44
C GLU A 80 -8.66 -13.26 3.41
N ASN A 81 -9.65 -13.57 2.57
CA ASN A 81 -10.18 -12.66 1.56
C ASN A 81 -11.62 -12.31 1.92
N LEU A 82 -11.90 -11.04 2.15
CA LEU A 82 -13.20 -10.50 2.52
C LEU A 82 -13.74 -9.60 1.41
N ILE A 83 -15.06 -9.47 1.32
CA ILE A 83 -15.73 -8.57 0.37
C ILE A 83 -16.21 -7.32 1.09
N LEU A 84 -15.93 -6.14 0.52
CA LEU A 84 -16.13 -4.85 1.18
C LEU A 84 -17.57 -4.59 1.63
N ASP A 85 -18.56 -5.08 0.87
CA ASP A 85 -19.98 -4.94 1.17
C ASP A 85 -20.50 -5.97 2.19
N GLU A 86 -19.70 -6.99 2.52
CA GLU A 86 -20.05 -8.07 3.46
C GLU A 86 -19.35 -7.95 4.82
N ILE A 87 -18.42 -7.00 4.99
CA ILE A 87 -17.65 -6.86 6.23
C ILE A 87 -18.33 -5.96 7.27
N THR A 88 -18.16 -6.34 8.53
CA THR A 88 -18.46 -5.47 9.67
C THR A 88 -17.32 -4.48 9.87
N LEU A 89 -17.44 -3.28 9.28
CA LEU A 89 -16.39 -2.25 9.30
C LEU A 89 -15.92 -1.86 10.72
N SER A 90 -16.80 -1.91 11.72
CA SER A 90 -16.47 -1.57 13.12
C SER A 90 -15.48 -2.54 13.77
N ALA A 91 -15.23 -3.71 13.18
CA ALA A 91 -14.16 -4.61 13.59
C ALA A 91 -12.75 -4.06 13.28
N PHE A 92 -12.63 -3.02 12.45
CA PHE A 92 -11.36 -2.49 11.97
C PHE A 92 -11.11 -1.07 12.49
N LYS A 93 -9.92 -0.86 13.06
CA LYS A 93 -9.47 0.47 13.51
C LYS A 93 -8.84 1.33 12.42
N LYS A 94 -8.42 0.71 11.32
CA LYS A 94 -7.69 1.35 10.21
C LYS A 94 -7.81 0.50 8.95
N VAL A 95 -7.68 1.13 7.80
CA VAL A 95 -7.62 0.45 6.50
C VAL A 95 -6.31 0.78 5.80
N TYR A 96 -5.69 -0.23 5.20
CA TYR A 96 -4.56 -0.06 4.29
C TYR A 96 -5.04 -0.21 2.86
N ILE A 97 -4.88 0.85 2.07
CA ILE A 97 -5.21 0.87 0.65
C ILE A 97 -3.92 0.59 -0.12
N THR A 98 -3.89 -0.55 -0.80
CA THR A 98 -2.74 -1.04 -1.55
C THR A 98 -2.95 -0.92 -3.06
N GLY A 99 -1.87 -0.71 -3.79
CA GLY A 99 -1.83 -0.59 -5.24
C GLY A 99 -0.48 -0.05 -5.70
N HIS A 100 -0.27 -0.01 -7.01
CA HIS A 100 0.87 0.66 -7.63
C HIS A 100 0.59 2.15 -7.74
N GLY A 101 1.57 2.95 -7.34
CA GLY A 101 1.53 4.41 -7.42
C GLY A 101 2.90 4.94 -7.80
N ALA A 102 2.96 6.21 -8.15
CA ALA A 102 4.18 6.92 -8.49
C ALA A 102 4.16 8.33 -7.89
N ALA A 103 5.33 8.93 -7.73
CA ALA A 103 5.46 10.24 -7.13
C ALA A 103 4.72 11.30 -7.97
N GLY A 104 3.94 12.15 -7.31
CA GLY A 104 3.22 13.28 -7.92
C GLY A 104 2.06 12.89 -8.84
N THR A 105 1.68 11.62 -8.94
CA THR A 105 0.57 11.18 -9.80
C THR A 105 -0.75 11.12 -9.03
N ASN A 106 -1.86 11.36 -9.73
CA ASN A 106 -3.21 11.16 -9.20
C ASN A 106 -3.76 9.77 -9.59
N VAL A 107 -2.93 8.73 -9.45
CA VAL A 107 -3.26 7.38 -9.92
C VAL A 107 -2.81 6.33 -8.91
N LEU A 108 -3.74 5.42 -8.59
CA LEU A 108 -3.50 4.17 -7.90
C LEU A 108 -3.99 3.01 -8.77
N ALA A 109 -3.07 2.18 -9.26
CA ALA A 109 -3.40 1.00 -10.04
C ALA A 109 -3.49 -0.26 -9.16
N SER A 110 -4.47 -1.13 -9.41
CA SER A 110 -4.60 -2.42 -8.73
C SER A 110 -5.20 -3.43 -9.69
N GLY A 111 -4.42 -4.45 -10.06
CA GLY A 111 -4.76 -5.31 -11.19
C GLY A 111 -4.84 -4.48 -12.47
N ASP A 112 -5.91 -4.62 -13.23
CA ASP A 112 -6.16 -3.84 -14.45
C ASP A 112 -6.91 -2.52 -14.17
N SER A 113 -7.35 -2.30 -12.92
CA SER A 113 -8.07 -1.09 -12.54
C SER A 113 -7.11 0.05 -12.21
N VAL A 114 -7.50 1.26 -12.62
CA VAL A 114 -6.79 2.52 -12.33
C VAL A 114 -7.75 3.48 -11.65
N PHE A 115 -7.40 3.94 -10.46
CA PHE A 115 -8.23 4.84 -9.65
C PHE A 115 -7.54 6.18 -9.45
N SER A 116 -8.26 7.27 -9.72
CA SER A 116 -7.92 8.61 -9.21
C SER A 116 -8.23 8.73 -7.72
N ALA A 117 -7.70 9.77 -7.05
CA ALA A 117 -8.08 10.08 -5.67
C ALA A 117 -9.60 10.24 -5.52
N LYS A 118 -10.26 10.92 -6.47
CA LYS A 118 -11.72 11.06 -6.47
C LYS A 118 -12.45 9.72 -6.52
N GLN A 119 -12.08 8.85 -7.46
CA GLN A 119 -12.71 7.53 -7.59
C GLN A 119 -12.46 6.65 -6.36
N LEU A 120 -11.26 6.73 -5.78
CA LEU A 120 -10.96 6.04 -4.54
C LEU A 120 -11.90 6.51 -3.41
N VAL A 121 -12.06 7.82 -3.25
CA VAL A 121 -12.96 8.37 -2.22
C VAL A 121 -14.42 8.07 -2.53
N ASP A 122 -14.84 8.05 -3.80
CA ASP A 122 -16.18 7.60 -4.22
C ASP A 122 -16.45 6.17 -3.73
N ILE A 123 -15.49 5.25 -3.87
CA ILE A 123 -15.61 3.87 -3.36
C ILE A 123 -15.72 3.86 -1.83
N LEU A 124 -14.87 4.63 -1.13
CA LEU A 124 -14.88 4.67 0.34
C LEU A 124 -16.20 5.24 0.89
N VAL A 125 -16.77 6.25 0.26
CA VAL A 125 -18.07 6.84 0.62
C VAL A 125 -19.20 5.87 0.30
N ALA A 126 -19.25 5.30 -0.90
CA ALA A 126 -20.30 4.38 -1.32
C ALA A 126 -20.41 3.15 -0.40
N ASN A 127 -19.28 2.73 0.20
CA ASN A 127 -19.21 1.61 1.12
C ASN A 127 -19.18 2.01 2.60
N LYS A 128 -19.49 3.27 2.93
CA LYS A 128 -19.56 3.81 4.31
C LYS A 128 -18.28 3.65 5.13
N VAL A 129 -17.13 3.48 4.46
CA VAL A 129 -15.83 3.27 5.12
C VAL A 129 -15.46 4.50 5.93
N LEU A 130 -15.69 5.70 5.39
CA LEU A 130 -15.32 6.97 6.02
C LEU A 130 -16.21 7.35 7.22
N GLU A 131 -17.41 6.75 7.33
CA GLU A 131 -18.29 6.93 8.49
C GLU A 131 -17.72 6.20 9.72
N VAL A 132 -17.07 5.05 9.51
CA VAL A 132 -16.67 4.12 10.58
C VAL A 132 -15.16 4.15 10.84
N ILE A 133 -14.33 4.16 9.80
CA ILE A 133 -12.88 4.01 9.90
C ILE A 133 -12.19 5.36 9.66
N LYS A 134 -11.53 5.89 10.71
CA LYS A 134 -10.93 7.23 10.70
C LYS A 134 -9.41 7.25 10.43
N ASP A 135 -8.77 6.10 10.28
CA ASP A 135 -7.33 5.96 9.95
C ASP A 135 -7.18 5.26 8.59
N ILE A 136 -7.05 6.07 7.53
CA ILE A 136 -6.86 5.61 6.15
C ILE A 136 -5.37 5.66 5.81
N ARG A 137 -4.80 4.55 5.32
CA ARG A 137 -3.36 4.46 5.01
C ARG A 137 -3.13 4.00 3.58
N ILE A 138 -2.60 4.89 2.75
CA ILE A 138 -2.20 4.55 1.38
C ILE A 138 -0.81 3.93 1.42
N SER A 139 -0.69 2.64 1.10
CA SER A 139 0.58 1.90 1.16
C SER A 139 1.35 1.86 -0.15
N SER A 140 0.84 2.46 -1.24
CA SER A 140 1.52 2.49 -2.54
C SER A 140 2.89 3.19 -2.48
N CYS A 141 3.70 2.93 -3.50
CA CYS A 141 5.00 3.57 -3.69
C CYS A 141 4.82 5.09 -3.80
N TYR A 142 5.70 5.85 -3.12
CA TYR A 142 5.78 7.31 -3.24
C TYR A 142 4.46 8.06 -2.97
N SER A 143 3.57 7.47 -2.17
CA SER A 143 2.24 8.04 -1.89
C SER A 143 2.30 9.40 -1.20
N ALA A 144 3.39 9.68 -0.47
CA ALA A 144 3.65 10.95 0.21
C ALA A 144 4.69 11.83 -0.52
N ASP A 145 4.95 11.57 -1.81
CA ASP A 145 6.01 12.26 -2.56
C ASP A 145 5.45 12.98 -3.80
N LYS A 146 5.79 14.27 -3.96
CA LYS A 146 5.52 15.03 -5.20
C LYS A 146 6.51 14.68 -6.32
N ARG A 147 7.72 14.24 -5.94
CA ARG A 147 8.82 13.76 -6.79
C ARG A 147 9.57 12.67 -6.02
N GLU A 148 10.23 11.74 -6.71
CA GLU A 148 11.01 10.72 -6.03
C GLU A 148 12.19 11.36 -5.25
N PRO A 149 12.34 11.10 -3.94
CA PRO A 149 13.46 11.62 -3.18
C PRO A 149 14.73 10.81 -3.45
N ASN A 150 15.88 11.48 -3.53
CA ASN A 150 17.17 10.82 -3.73
C ASN A 150 17.59 9.96 -2.53
N SER A 151 17.22 10.38 -1.32
CA SER A 151 17.48 9.66 -0.07
C SER A 151 16.39 9.93 0.96
N PHE A 152 16.41 9.23 2.09
CA PHE A 152 15.52 9.48 3.23
C PHE A 152 16.01 10.59 4.17
N LYS A 153 17.05 11.35 3.80
CA LYS A 153 17.46 12.54 4.55
C LYS A 153 16.39 13.61 4.42
N LYS A 154 16.16 14.36 5.50
CA LYS A 154 15.15 15.42 5.55
C LYS A 154 15.29 16.42 4.40
N GLU A 155 16.51 16.87 4.12
CA GLU A 155 16.81 17.81 3.03
C GLU A 155 16.36 17.30 1.66
N ASP A 156 16.58 16.02 1.36
CA ASP A 156 16.19 15.41 0.09
C ASP A 156 14.66 15.23 0.01
N ILE A 157 14.02 14.86 1.12
CA ILE A 157 12.55 14.75 1.21
C ILE A 157 11.91 16.13 1.03
N ASP A 158 12.40 17.16 1.72
CA ASP A 158 11.90 18.53 1.65
C ASP A 158 12.08 19.08 0.23
N LYS A 159 13.24 18.82 -0.39
CA LYS A 159 13.51 19.19 -1.79
C LYS A 159 12.58 18.49 -2.77
N ALA A 160 12.29 17.21 -2.57
CA ALA A 160 11.39 16.45 -3.43
C ALA A 160 9.93 16.94 -3.32
N ASN A 161 9.52 17.34 -2.10
CA ASN A 161 8.17 17.78 -1.76
C ASN A 161 7.95 19.29 -1.78
N ARG A 162 8.92 20.07 -2.27
CA ARG A 162 8.69 21.50 -2.51
C ARG A 162 7.60 21.73 -3.55
N ASN A 163 6.90 22.84 -3.41
CA ASN A 163 5.95 23.30 -4.42
C ASN A 163 6.66 23.54 -5.76
N ALA A 164 5.92 23.28 -6.84
CA ALA A 164 6.42 23.50 -8.19
C ALA A 164 6.71 25.00 -8.40
N GLY A 165 7.90 25.30 -8.94
CA GLY A 165 8.21 26.65 -9.39
C GLY A 165 7.35 27.04 -10.60
N PHE A 166 7.37 28.32 -10.99
CA PHE A 166 6.57 28.82 -12.12
C PHE A 166 6.77 28.00 -13.41
N PHE A 167 8.02 27.77 -13.81
CA PHE A 167 8.34 26.97 -15.00
C PHE A 167 7.91 25.50 -14.87
N GLU A 168 8.12 24.90 -13.71
CA GLU A 168 7.70 23.50 -13.49
C GLU A 168 6.20 23.33 -13.57
N ARG A 169 5.44 24.29 -13.02
CA ARG A 169 3.99 24.29 -13.10
C ARG A 169 3.49 24.49 -14.53
N MET A 170 4.17 25.31 -15.32
CA MET A 170 3.83 25.51 -16.74
C MET A 170 4.05 24.23 -17.57
N VAL A 171 5.11 23.46 -17.29
CA VAL A 171 5.47 22.26 -18.08
C VAL A 171 4.76 21.00 -17.57
N PHE A 172 4.62 20.85 -16.25
CA PHE A 172 4.17 19.60 -15.61
C PHE A 172 2.89 19.75 -14.77
N GLY A 173 2.32 20.95 -14.68
CA GLY A 173 1.19 21.24 -13.80
C GLY A 173 1.58 21.27 -12.32
N GLU A 174 0.57 21.44 -11.45
CA GLU A 174 0.75 21.30 -10.02
C GLU A 174 0.91 19.82 -9.63
N ARG A 175 1.97 19.54 -8.89
CA ARG A 175 2.23 18.22 -8.32
C ARG A 175 1.86 18.23 -6.86
N ASP A 176 0.83 17.49 -6.53
CA ASP A 176 0.49 17.12 -5.16
C ASP A 176 0.80 15.63 -4.97
N THR A 177 1.10 15.28 -3.73
CA THR A 177 1.19 13.88 -3.33
C THR A 177 -0.17 13.21 -3.46
N PHE A 178 -0.19 11.89 -3.67
CA PHE A 178 -1.46 11.18 -3.78
C PHE A 178 -2.27 11.28 -2.47
N ILE A 179 -1.60 11.28 -1.31
CA ILE A 179 -2.30 11.46 -0.03
C ILE A 179 -2.88 12.86 0.17
N GLU A 180 -2.26 13.92 -0.33
CA GLU A 180 -2.83 15.28 -0.29
C GLU A 180 -4.13 15.32 -1.11
N ARG A 181 -4.12 14.71 -2.31
CA ARG A 181 -5.33 14.65 -3.16
C ARG A 181 -6.45 13.84 -2.51
N VAL A 182 -6.13 12.69 -1.92
CA VAL A 182 -7.12 11.86 -1.20
C VAL A 182 -7.64 12.58 0.04
N ALA A 183 -6.78 13.20 0.83
CA ALA A 183 -7.17 13.92 2.03
C ALA A 183 -8.09 15.10 1.71
N ASN A 184 -7.73 15.93 0.74
CA ASN A 184 -8.55 17.07 0.31
C ASN A 184 -9.92 16.62 -0.19
N GLU A 185 -10.01 15.52 -0.92
CA GLU A 185 -11.28 14.96 -1.40
C GLU A 185 -12.14 14.37 -0.28
N ILE A 186 -11.53 13.77 0.74
CA ILE A 186 -12.24 13.26 1.93
C ILE A 186 -12.81 14.44 2.73
N TRP A 187 -11.99 15.45 3.01
CA TRP A 187 -12.38 16.57 3.85
C TRP A 187 -13.35 17.53 3.16
N SER A 188 -13.23 17.73 1.84
CA SER A 188 -14.21 18.53 1.08
C SER A 188 -15.62 17.94 1.09
N ARG A 189 -15.75 16.64 1.39
CA ARG A 189 -17.02 15.93 1.56
C ARG A 189 -17.51 15.90 3.01
N GLY A 190 -16.85 16.60 3.93
CA GLY A 190 -17.26 16.75 5.32
C GLY A 190 -16.68 15.73 6.30
N TYR A 191 -15.84 14.79 5.85
CA TYR A 191 -15.20 13.79 6.74
C TYR A 191 -13.93 14.32 7.41
N ILE A 192 -14.03 15.46 8.08
CA ILE A 192 -12.88 16.20 8.65
C ILE A 192 -12.15 15.45 9.78
N ASP A 193 -12.80 14.46 10.40
CA ASP A 193 -12.23 13.62 11.45
C ASP A 193 -11.36 12.46 10.93
N VAL A 194 -11.28 12.29 9.60
CA VAL A 194 -10.52 11.22 8.95
C VAL A 194 -9.07 11.64 8.73
N LYS A 195 -8.14 10.81 9.22
CA LYS A 195 -6.70 10.96 9.02
C LYS A 195 -6.25 10.13 7.82
N VAL A 196 -5.41 10.72 6.97
CA VAL A 196 -4.85 10.05 5.79
C VAL A 196 -3.34 9.95 5.93
N SER A 197 -2.81 8.73 5.88
CA SER A 197 -1.36 8.51 5.92
C SER A 197 -0.81 7.94 4.62
N GLY A 198 0.39 8.37 4.25
CA GLY A 198 1.18 7.81 3.16
C GLY A 198 2.62 7.61 3.58
N TYR A 199 3.48 7.28 2.62
CA TYR A 199 4.87 6.97 2.90
C TYR A 199 5.79 7.47 1.81
N HIS A 200 6.96 7.95 2.20
CA HIS A 200 8.03 8.26 1.26
C HIS A 200 8.65 6.97 0.70
N GLY A 201 9.02 7.01 -0.57
CA GLY A 201 9.74 5.93 -1.24
C GLY A 201 8.88 4.75 -1.72
N ALA A 202 9.51 3.86 -2.48
CA ALA A 202 8.93 2.63 -3.00
C ALA A 202 8.75 1.58 -1.89
N GLY A 203 7.65 0.83 -1.96
CA GLY A 203 7.38 -0.29 -1.06
C GLY A 203 8.22 -1.50 -1.43
N VAL A 204 8.95 -2.04 -0.45
CA VAL A 204 9.81 -3.21 -0.63
C VAL A 204 9.45 -4.25 0.42
N PHE A 205 9.26 -5.49 0.01
CA PHE A 205 8.98 -6.59 0.94
C PHE A 205 10.21 -7.45 1.23
N TYR A 206 11.23 -7.43 0.38
CA TYR A 206 12.47 -8.20 0.55
C TYR A 206 13.65 -7.51 -0.15
N ALA A 207 14.83 -7.51 0.49
CA ALA A 207 16.04 -6.86 -0.01
C ALA A 207 17.32 -7.64 0.37
N GLY A 208 17.25 -8.98 0.38
CA GLY A 208 18.36 -9.86 0.78
C GLY A 208 18.38 -10.25 2.26
N GLU A 209 17.75 -9.45 3.13
CA GLU A 209 17.64 -9.72 4.57
C GLU A 209 16.21 -10.09 4.99
N ILE A 210 16.09 -10.88 6.06
CA ILE A 210 14.78 -11.28 6.62
C ILE A 210 14.00 -10.02 7.07
N PRO A 211 12.84 -9.75 6.46
CA PRO A 211 12.15 -8.48 6.67
C PRO A 211 11.25 -8.56 7.93
N PHE A 212 11.79 -8.38 9.13
CA PHE A 212 10.97 -8.31 10.36
C PHE A 212 10.06 -7.06 10.45
N THR A 213 10.19 -6.13 9.50
CA THR A 213 9.33 -4.96 9.38
C THR A 213 9.01 -4.70 7.92
N HIS A 214 7.96 -3.93 7.65
CA HIS A 214 7.69 -3.47 6.28
C HIS A 214 8.76 -2.45 5.89
N LEU A 215 9.28 -2.53 4.67
CA LEU A 215 10.41 -1.74 4.22
C LEU A 215 10.02 -0.70 3.17
N ARG A 216 10.84 0.35 3.08
CA ARG A 216 10.81 1.36 2.02
C ARG A 216 12.20 1.55 1.45
N SER A 217 12.29 1.91 0.18
CA SER A 217 13.53 2.24 -0.54
C SER A 217 13.32 3.46 -1.44
N THR A 218 14.35 4.26 -1.70
CA THR A 218 14.33 5.32 -2.72
C THR A 218 14.71 4.80 -4.11
N THR A 219 15.19 3.56 -4.21
CA THR A 219 15.54 2.91 -5.49
C THR A 219 14.88 1.55 -5.64
N ILE A 220 14.60 1.15 -6.88
CA ILE A 220 14.21 -0.22 -7.25
C ILE A 220 15.13 -0.68 -8.39
N PRO A 221 15.93 -1.76 -8.23
CA PRO A 221 16.09 -2.60 -7.04
C PRO A 221 16.57 -1.84 -5.77
N PRO A 222 16.24 -2.34 -4.57
CA PRO A 222 16.59 -1.65 -3.33
C PRO A 222 18.10 -1.70 -3.08
N THR A 223 18.69 -0.53 -2.83
CA THR A 223 20.10 -0.40 -2.40
C THR A 223 20.20 -0.15 -0.90
N ILE A 224 19.32 0.71 -0.38
CA ILE A 224 19.17 1.01 1.05
C ILE A 224 17.69 0.88 1.40
N THR A 225 17.41 0.19 2.51
CA THR A 225 16.05 0.09 3.04
C THR A 225 15.92 0.74 4.40
N VAL A 226 14.73 1.29 4.65
CA VAL A 226 14.33 1.82 5.96
C VAL A 226 13.00 1.21 6.39
N LYS A 227 12.71 1.27 7.69
CA LYS A 227 11.42 0.82 8.22
C LYS A 227 10.31 1.72 7.66
N ARG A 228 9.26 1.16 7.06
CA ARG A 228 8.11 1.92 6.54
C ARG A 228 7.54 2.94 7.54
N LYS A 229 7.55 2.59 8.83
CA LYS A 229 7.03 3.46 9.90
C LYS A 229 7.86 4.74 10.12
N SER A 230 9.16 4.76 9.77
CA SER A 230 10.04 5.92 10.01
C SER A 230 9.92 6.99 8.94
N VAL A 231 9.23 6.69 7.84
CA VAL A 231 9.05 7.59 6.68
C VAL A 231 7.57 7.76 6.34
N ARG A 232 6.70 7.61 7.35
CA ARG A 232 5.26 7.81 7.23
C ARG A 232 4.92 9.28 7.41
N VAL A 233 4.09 9.80 6.52
CA VAL A 233 3.44 11.11 6.65
C VAL A 233 1.97 10.87 7.02
N THR A 234 1.43 11.67 7.93
CA THR A 234 0.02 11.64 8.30
C THR A 234 -0.53 13.05 8.16
N LEU A 235 -1.62 13.18 7.41
CA LEU A 235 -2.37 14.41 7.21
C LEU A 235 -3.64 14.36 8.06
N GLU A 236 -3.95 15.49 8.69
CA GLU A 236 -5.16 15.72 9.49
C GLU A 236 -5.85 16.97 8.94
N SER A 237 -7.18 17.03 9.03
CA SER A 237 -7.95 18.14 8.49
C SER A 237 -7.46 19.46 9.13
N PRO A 238 -7.20 20.50 8.33
CA PRO A 238 -6.92 21.83 8.86
C PRO A 238 -8.20 22.57 9.29
N ILE A 239 -9.37 21.98 9.06
CA ILE A 239 -10.70 22.51 9.39
C ILE A 239 -11.17 21.78 10.65
N ASP A 240 -11.39 22.54 11.73
CA ASP A 240 -11.99 22.11 13.00
C ASP A 240 -13.53 21.99 12.91
#